data_AF-A0A962KBE5-F1
#
_entry.id   AF-A0A962KBE5-F1
#
_cell.length_a   1.000
_cell.length_b   1.000
_cell.length_c   1.000
_cell.angle_alpha   90.00
_cell.angle_beta   90.00
_cell.angle_gamma   90.00
#
_symmetry.space_group_name_H-M   'P 1'
#
loop_
_entity.id
_entity.type
_entity.pdbx_description
1 polymer ?
#
loop_
_entity_poly.entity_id
_entity_poly.type
_entity_poly.pdbx_seq_one_letter_code
_entity_poly.pdbx_strand_id
1 'polypeptide(L)'
;MEYEQVSDNRLIPIKVMSQSAMNTPLIIPKKLPFLQAICWQTDDVTHFTLDEMLSRYERGWQYKGIVADLEGEELSFVRELALAKKSWLVINV
;
A
#
# COMPACT_ATOMS: atom_id res chain seq x y z
N MET A 1 19.32 -20.79 14.21
CA MET A 1 19.50 -19.98 12.98
C MET A 1 19.56 -20.97 11.84
N GLU A 2 18.39 -21.33 11.30
CA GLU A 2 18.32 -22.28 10.18
C GLU A 2 18.65 -21.59 8.85
N TYR A 3 19.33 -22.33 7.99
CA TYR A 3 19.73 -21.97 6.63
C TYR A 3 19.21 -23.07 5.71
N GLU A 4 18.60 -22.71 4.58
CA GLU A 4 18.21 -23.69 3.56
C GLU A 4 19.20 -23.61 2.39
N GLN A 5 19.78 -24.74 2.01
CA GLN A 5 20.72 -24.79 0.89
C GLN A 5 19.96 -24.91 -0.43
N VAL A 6 20.13 -23.93 -1.31
CA VAL A 6 19.68 -24.03 -2.70
C VAL A 6 20.76 -24.66 -3.57
N SER A 7 20.36 -25.29 -4.68
CA SER A 7 21.23 -26.05 -5.60
C SER A 7 22.34 -25.23 -6.30
N ASP A 8 22.39 -23.91 -6.10
CA ASP A 8 23.38 -22.95 -6.60
C ASP A 8 24.40 -22.50 -5.52
N ASN A 9 24.61 -23.29 -4.46
CA ASN A 9 25.65 -23.10 -3.43
C ASN A 9 25.72 -21.71 -2.74
N ARG A 10 24.70 -20.86 -2.89
CA ARG A 10 24.57 -19.59 -2.19
C ARG A 10 23.84 -19.79 -0.87
N LEU A 11 24.50 -19.46 0.24
CA LEU A 11 23.90 -19.48 1.58
C LEU A 11 23.09 -18.19 1.79
N ILE A 12 21.75 -18.30 1.78
CA ILE A 12 20.86 -17.19 2.14
C ILE A 12 20.26 -17.41 3.54
N PRO A 13 20.17 -16.38 4.40
CA PRO A 13 19.50 -16.50 5.69
C PRO A 13 17.98 -16.62 5.50
N ILE A 14 17.34 -17.59 6.16
CA ILE A 14 15.89 -17.87 6.08
C ILE A 14 15.01 -16.67 6.47
N LYS A 15 15.58 -15.62 7.09
CA LYS A 15 14.86 -14.38 7.41
C LYS A 15 14.39 -13.61 6.16
N VAL A 16 15.00 -13.83 4.99
CA VAL A 16 14.61 -13.18 3.75
C VAL A 16 13.56 -14.04 3.03
N MET A 17 12.41 -13.46 2.71
CA MET A 17 11.27 -14.05 1.97
C MET A 17 10.17 -14.73 2.82
N SER A 18 9.63 -13.98 3.78
CA SER A 18 8.18 -14.02 4.07
C SER A 18 7.45 -12.90 3.34
N GLN A 19 7.69 -12.69 2.04
CA GLN A 19 6.97 -11.70 1.23
C GLN A 19 6.81 -12.19 -0.21
N SER A 20 6.09 -13.29 -0.38
CA SER A 20 5.62 -13.75 -1.69
C SER A 20 4.11 -13.86 -1.64
N ALA A 21 3.44 -12.72 -1.63
CA ALA A 21 2.06 -12.63 -2.09
C ALA A 21 1.96 -11.33 -2.90
N MET A 22 1.91 -11.50 -4.22
CA MET A 22 1.62 -10.49 -5.25
C MET A 22 2.76 -9.52 -5.59
N ASN A 23 3.72 -9.98 -6.40
CA ASN A 23 4.67 -9.11 -7.13
C ASN A 23 4.00 -8.51 -8.39
N THR A 24 2.71 -8.19 -8.31
CA THR A 24 1.96 -7.52 -9.38
C THR A 24 2.21 -6.02 -9.21
N PRO A 25 2.67 -5.29 -10.24
CA PRO A 25 2.84 -3.86 -10.12
C PRO A 25 1.49 -3.21 -9.79
N LEU A 26 1.35 -2.68 -8.57
CA LEU A 26 0.17 -1.91 -8.17
C LEU A 26 0.04 -0.73 -9.12
N ILE A 27 -1.05 -0.71 -9.89
CA ILE A 27 -1.33 0.38 -10.82
C ILE A 27 -1.88 1.54 -10.00
N ILE A 28 -1.07 2.58 -9.84
CA ILE A 28 -1.50 3.80 -9.16
C ILE A 28 -2.47 4.55 -10.08
N PRO A 29 -3.73 4.77 -9.69
CA PRO A 29 -4.67 5.51 -10.50
C PRO A 29 -4.24 6.97 -10.62
N LYS A 30 -4.53 7.59 -11.76
CA LYS A 30 -4.16 8.99 -12.02
C LYS A 30 -4.90 9.99 -11.14
N LYS A 31 -6.05 9.59 -10.60
CA LYS A 31 -6.91 10.40 -9.76
C LYS A 31 -7.06 9.73 -8.41
N LEU A 32 -6.66 10.44 -7.37
CA LEU A 32 -6.72 10.00 -5.98
C LEU A 32 -7.44 11.11 -5.19
N PRO A 33 -8.74 11.35 -5.47
CA PRO A 33 -9.47 12.47 -4.88
C PRO A 33 -9.47 12.43 -3.35
N PHE A 34 -9.58 11.24 -2.74
CA PHE A 34 -9.51 11.11 -1.29
C PHE A 34 -8.12 11.42 -0.76
N LEU A 35 -7.08 10.87 -1.37
CA LEU A 35 -5.69 11.15 -0.98
C LEU A 35 -5.35 12.65 -1.10
N GLN A 36 -5.80 13.29 -2.18
CA GLN A 36 -5.64 14.73 -2.40
C GLN A 36 -6.39 15.55 -1.35
N ALA A 37 -7.61 15.15 -1.00
CA ALA A 37 -8.41 15.85 0.00
C ALA A 37 -7.78 15.76 1.41
N ILE A 38 -7.30 14.59 1.83
CA ILE A 38 -6.63 14.44 3.14
C ILE A 38 -5.24 15.09 3.18
N CYS A 39 -4.57 15.23 2.03
CA CYS A 39 -3.26 15.86 1.90
C CYS A 39 -3.33 17.26 1.28
N TRP A 40 -4.40 18.02 1.52
CA TRP A 40 -4.63 19.33 0.89
C TRP A 40 -3.51 20.37 1.09
N GLN A 41 -2.59 20.17 2.04
CA GLN A 41 -1.40 21.02 2.25
C GLN A 41 -0.15 20.53 1.50
N THR A 42 -0.19 19.34 0.91
CA THR A 42 0.92 18.75 0.16
C THR A 42 0.73 19.07 -1.32
N ASP A 43 1.72 19.77 -1.89
CA ASP A 43 1.71 20.21 -3.28
C ASP A 43 1.64 19.04 -4.27
N ASP A 44 2.32 17.92 -3.95
CA ASP A 44 2.42 16.77 -4.85
C ASP A 44 2.26 15.41 -4.14
N VAL A 45 1.02 14.93 -4.06
CA VAL A 45 0.70 13.60 -3.53
C VAL A 45 1.01 12.48 -4.52
N THR A 46 1.29 12.81 -5.78
CA THR A 46 1.51 11.85 -6.86
C THR A 46 2.90 11.23 -6.83
N HIS A 47 3.84 11.88 -6.14
CA HIS A 47 5.22 11.41 -5.97
C HIS A 47 5.40 10.50 -4.75
N PHE A 48 4.34 10.26 -3.97
CA PHE A 48 4.43 9.40 -2.80
C PHE A 48 4.75 7.96 -3.17
N THR A 49 5.64 7.36 -2.37
CA THR A 49 5.83 5.92 -2.38
C THR A 49 4.59 5.21 -1.85
N LEU A 50 4.42 3.92 -2.19
CA LEU A 50 3.28 3.13 -1.72
C LEU A 50 3.15 3.11 -0.18
N ASP A 51 4.26 3.10 0.56
CA ASP A 51 4.27 3.20 2.02
C ASP A 51 3.78 4.57 2.52
N GLU A 52 4.20 5.64 1.86
CA GLU A 52 3.73 6.99 2.19
C GLU A 52 2.24 7.13 1.91
N MET A 53 1.79 6.70 0.73
CA MET A 53 0.37 6.69 0.37
C MET A 53 -0.44 5.94 1.43
N LEU A 54 -0.01 4.73 1.79
CA LEU A 54 -0.65 3.93 2.84
C LEU A 54 -0.71 4.69 4.16
N SER A 55 0.40 5.29 4.61
CA SER A 55 0.44 6.04 5.87
C SER A 55 -0.52 7.25 5.86
N ARG A 56 -0.70 7.90 4.70
CA ARG A 56 -1.71 8.94 4.53
C ARG A 56 -3.12 8.38 4.65
N TYR A 57 -3.42 7.29 3.95
CA TYR A 57 -4.72 6.62 4.04
C TYR A 57 -5.03 6.17 5.46
N GLU A 58 -4.08 5.60 6.19
CA GLU A 58 -4.28 5.13 7.57
C GLU A 58 -4.63 6.29 8.51
N ARG A 59 -3.90 7.42 8.40
CA ARG A 59 -4.16 8.62 9.23
C ARG A 59 -5.45 9.32 8.83
N GLY A 60 -5.71 9.39 7.53
CA GLY A 60 -6.85 10.09 6.93
C GLY A 60 -8.13 9.29 6.90
N TRP A 61 -8.10 7.99 7.21
CA TRP A 61 -9.21 7.05 7.00
C TRP A 61 -10.54 7.51 7.60
N GLN A 62 -10.49 8.13 8.79
CA GLN A 62 -11.66 8.65 9.50
C GLN A 62 -12.41 9.75 8.74
N TYR A 63 -11.76 10.41 7.77
CA TYR A 63 -12.34 11.48 6.97
C TYR A 63 -13.02 10.98 5.69
N LYS A 64 -13.05 9.67 5.45
CA LYS A 64 -13.74 9.08 4.29
C LYS A 64 -15.23 9.44 4.32
N GLY A 65 -15.74 9.98 3.20
CA GLY A 65 -17.11 10.49 3.10
C GLY A 65 -17.34 11.86 3.76
N ILE A 66 -16.31 12.47 4.38
CA ILE A 66 -16.37 13.85 4.89
C ILE A 66 -15.66 14.79 3.91
N VAL A 67 -14.41 14.48 3.56
CA VAL A 67 -13.58 15.33 2.70
C VAL A 67 -13.67 14.95 1.23
N ALA A 68 -13.89 13.65 0.97
CA ALA A 68 -14.15 13.09 -0.34
C ALA A 68 -14.69 11.67 -0.20
N ASP A 69 -15.45 11.23 -1.19
CA ASP A 69 -15.88 9.83 -1.33
C ASP A 69 -14.74 8.96 -1.84
N LEU A 70 -14.53 7.82 -1.18
CA LEU A 70 -13.55 6.83 -1.54
C LEU A 70 -14.24 5.73 -2.36
N GLU A 71 -14.31 5.92 -3.67
CA GLU A 71 -15.06 5.04 -4.57
C GLU A 71 -14.27 4.68 -5.84
N GLY A 72 -14.74 3.65 -6.55
CA GLY A 72 -14.23 3.26 -7.86
C GLY A 72 -12.78 2.76 -7.88
N GLU A 73 -11.96 3.38 -8.73
CA GLU A 73 -10.56 2.99 -8.94
C GLU A 73 -9.69 3.26 -7.70
N GLU A 74 -9.95 4.33 -6.95
CA GLU A 74 -9.18 4.66 -5.74
C GLU A 74 -9.44 3.64 -4.62
N LEU A 75 -10.70 3.23 -4.42
CA LEU A 75 -11.05 2.20 -3.43
C LEU A 75 -10.35 0.87 -3.75
N SER A 76 -10.40 0.46 -5.01
CA SER A 76 -9.77 -0.77 -5.48
C SER A 76 -8.25 -0.71 -5.27
N PHE A 77 -7.64 0.43 -5.56
CA PHE A 77 -6.22 0.67 -5.32
C PHE A 77 -5.86 0.59 -3.83
N VAL A 78 -6.61 1.24 -2.94
CA VAL A 78 -6.37 1.21 -1.48
C VAL A 78 -6.50 -0.22 -0.94
N ARG A 79 -7.46 -1.00 -1.46
CA ARG A 79 -7.64 -2.39 -1.07
C ARG A 79 -6.43 -3.25 -1.43
N GLU A 80 -5.98 -3.16 -2.67
CA GLU A 80 -4.80 -3.90 -3.14
C GLU A 80 -3.53 -3.44 -2.41
N LEU A 81 -3.39 -2.14 -2.15
CA LEU A 81 -2.29 -1.56 -1.38
C LEU A 81 -2.28 -2.08 0.07
N ALA A 82 -3.44 -2.08 0.73
CA ALA A 82 -3.59 -2.58 2.10
C ALA A 82 -3.32 -4.08 2.19
N LEU A 83 -3.74 -4.86 1.19
CA LEU A 83 -3.43 -6.30 1.07
C LEU A 83 -1.93 -6.53 0.91
N ALA A 84 -1.29 -5.86 -0.04
CA ALA A 84 0.14 -5.99 -0.31
C ALA A 84 1.00 -5.63 0.90
N LYS A 85 0.58 -4.62 1.67
CA LYS A 85 1.29 -4.12 2.85
C LYS A 85 0.83 -4.73 4.17
N LYS A 86 -0.16 -5.64 4.15
CA LYS A 86 -0.79 -6.24 5.34
C LYS A 86 -1.24 -5.19 6.37
N SER A 87 -1.78 -4.07 5.90
CA SER A 87 -2.30 -2.99 6.75
C SER A 87 -3.66 -3.36 7.33
N TRP A 88 -3.98 -2.80 8.50
CA TRP A 88 -5.31 -2.89 9.10
C TRP A 88 -6.40 -2.24 8.25
N LEU A 89 -6.07 -1.42 7.25
CA LEU A 89 -7.07 -0.87 6.33
C LEU A 89 -7.83 -1.95 5.56
N VAL A 90 -7.23 -3.12 5.36
CA VAL A 90 -7.84 -4.24 4.62
C VAL A 90 -9.19 -4.70 5.20
N ILE A 91 -9.41 -4.51 6.51
CA ILE A 91 -10.67 -4.89 7.17
C ILE A 91 -11.75 -3.80 7.08
N ASN A 92 -11.37 -2.56 6.73
CA ASN A 92 -12.28 -1.41 6.70
C ASN A 92 -12.60 -0.91 5.28
N VAL A 93 -11.78 -1.30 4.30
CA VAL A 93 -11.86 -0.92 2.87
C VAL A 93 -12.85 -1.78 2.09
#